data_AF-A0A7K0A4N4-F1
#
_entry.id   AF-A0A7K0A4N4-F1
#
_cell.length_a   1.000
_cell.length_b   1.000
_cell.length_c   1.000
_cell.angle_alpha   90.00
_cell.angle_beta   90.00
_cell.angle_gamma   90.00
#
_symmetry.space_group_name_H-M   'P 1'
#
loop_
_entity.id
_entity.type
_entity.pdbx_description
1 polymer ?
#
loop_
_entity_poly.entity_id
_entity_poly.type
_entity_poly.pdbx_seq_one_letter_code
_entity_poly.pdbx_strand_id
1 'polypeptide(L)' 'MRKVIIPYAHRSDDLATIYLAIGDGKQPITAWLPAGRDTIGGKRVIWAKFDMVPRGVVTVWVRDGSGERPRTQITL' A
#
# COMPACT_ATOMS: atom_id res chain seq x y z
N MET A 1 -2.68 15.72 0.74
CA MET A 1 -2.79 14.37 1.32
C MET A 1 -3.90 13.57 0.66
N ARG A 2 -3.57 12.38 0.14
CA ARG A 2 -4.55 11.43 -0.40
C ARG A 2 -4.39 10.07 0.28
N LYS A 3 -5.52 9.48 0.71
CA LYS A 3 -5.57 8.15 1.34
C LYS A 3 -5.58 7.09 0.24
N VAL A 4 -4.59 6.21 0.22
CA VAL A 4 -4.53 5.05 -0.65
C VAL A 4 -4.97 3.83 0.13
N ILE A 5 -5.97 3.12 -0.38
CA ILE A 5 -6.56 1.93 0.24
C ILE A 5 -6.40 0.78 -0.74
N ILE A 6 -5.88 -0.35 -0.28
CA ILE A 6 -5.78 -1.56 -1.09
C ILE A 6 -6.35 -2.77 -0.34
N PRO A 7 -7.04 -3.69 -1.05
CA PRO A 7 -7.42 -4.97 -0.49
C PRO A 7 -6.20 -5.72 0.02
N TYR A 8 -6.30 -6.26 1.23
CA TYR A 8 -5.19 -6.98 1.83
C TYR A 8 -5.71 -8.15 2.66
N ALA A 9 -5.46 -9.35 2.17
CA ALA A 9 -5.77 -10.57 2.89
C ALA A 9 -4.70 -10.81 3.95
N HIS A 10 -5.04 -10.52 5.21
CA HIS A 10 -4.13 -10.77 6.32
C HIS A 10 -3.67 -12.23 6.38
N ARG A 11 -2.36 -12.43 6.46
CA ARG A 11 -1.67 -13.67 6.81
C ARG A 11 -1.15 -13.59 8.24
N SER A 12 -0.92 -14.75 8.84
CA SER A 12 -0.29 -14.90 10.17
C SER A 12 1.04 -14.15 10.28
N ASP A 13 1.76 -14.02 9.17
CA ASP A 13 3.09 -13.40 9.12
C ASP A 13 3.03 -11.86 9.09
N ASP A 14 1.81 -11.30 9.00
CA ASP A 14 1.58 -9.85 8.97
C ASP A 14 1.52 -9.23 10.37
N LEU A 15 2.03 -9.92 11.39
CA LEU A 15 2.25 -9.36 12.73
C LEU A 15 3.28 -8.21 12.70
N ALA A 16 4.14 -8.18 11.67
CA ALA A 16 5.07 -7.09 11.42
C ALA A 16 4.39 -5.84 10.84
N THR A 17 5.06 -4.70 10.90
CA THR A 17 4.61 -3.48 10.22
C THR A 17 4.54 -3.70 8.71
N ILE A 18 3.42 -3.32 8.10
CA ILE A 18 3.26 -3.31 6.64
C ILE A 18 3.56 -1.90 6.16
N TYR A 19 4.29 -1.79 5.05
CA TYR A 19 4.61 -0.52 4.41
C TYR A 19 3.96 -0.44 3.03
N LEU A 20 3.48 0.74 2.69
CA LEU A 20 2.99 1.11 1.37
C LEU A 20 3.92 2.13 0.74
N ALA A 21 4.09 2.01 -0.57
CA ALA A 21 4.77 3.03 -1.36
C ALA A 21 4.06 3.21 -2.71
N ILE A 22 4.18 4.42 -3.28
CA ILE A 22 3.59 4.75 -4.58
C ILE A 22 4.71 5.07 -5.57
N GLY A 23 4.62 4.52 -6.78
CA GLY A 23 5.52 4.83 -7.88
C GLY A 23 4.79 4.88 -9.22
N ASP A 24 5.45 5.43 -10.23
CA ASP A 24 5.00 5.55 -11.62
C ASP A 24 5.27 4.29 -12.47
N GLY A 25 5.30 3.12 -11.83
CA GLY A 25 5.68 1.84 -12.45
C GLY A 25 7.10 1.39 -12.13
N LYS A 26 7.96 2.30 -11.65
CA LYS A 26 9.24 1.96 -11.03
C LYS A 26 9.08 1.69 -9.54
N GLN A 27 9.97 0.87 -8.99
CA GLN A 27 10.02 0.61 -7.56
C GLN A 27 10.44 1.89 -6.83
N PRO A 28 9.71 2.31 -5.78
CA PRO A 28 10.03 3.51 -5.04
C PRO A 28 11.27 3.29 -4.16
N ILE A 29 12.23 4.20 -4.30
CA ILE A 29 13.52 4.13 -3.59
C ILE A 29 13.38 4.68 -2.17
N THR A 30 12.49 5.64 -1.92
CA THR A 30 12.45 6.39 -0.64
C THR A 30 11.05 6.57 -0.02
N ALA A 31 9.96 6.34 -0.74
CA ALA A 31 8.61 6.73 -0.29
C ALA A 31 7.81 5.58 0.35
N TRP A 32 8.39 4.87 1.32
CA TRP A 32 7.67 3.84 2.09
C TRP A 32 7.05 4.43 3.36
N LEU A 33 5.74 4.27 3.52
CA LEU A 33 4.98 4.73 4.68
C LEU A 33 4.34 3.55 5.40
N PRO A 34 4.33 3.55 6.75
CA PRO A 34 3.64 2.51 7.50
C PRO A 34 2.14 2.54 7.19
N ALA A 35 1.58 1.36 6.98
CA ALA A 35 0.19 1.17 6.63
C ALA A 35 -0.67 0.95 7.88
N GLY A 36 -1.80 1.67 7.95
CA GLY A 36 -2.91 1.31 8.82
C GLY A 36 -3.65 0.10 8.27
N ARG A 37 -4.34 -0.63 9.16
CA ARG A 37 -5.20 -1.77 8.83
C ARG A 37 -6.66 -1.39 9.09
N ASP A 38 -7.58 -1.88 8.26
CA ASP A 38 -9.00 -1.56 8.39
C ASP A 38 -9.87 -2.69 7.78
N THR A 39 -11.19 -2.62 7.99
CA THR A 39 -12.18 -3.50 7.35
C THR A 39 -13.31 -2.66 6.76
N ILE A 40 -13.41 -2.64 5.42
CA ILE A 40 -14.40 -1.86 4.69
C ILE A 40 -15.31 -2.80 3.90
N GLY A 41 -16.62 -2.76 4.15
CA GLY A 41 -17.59 -3.63 3.47
C GLY A 41 -17.28 -5.12 3.63
N GLY A 42 -16.80 -5.53 4.82
CA GLY A 42 -16.41 -6.91 5.12
C GLY A 42 -15.07 -7.36 4.51
N LYS A 43 -14.37 -6.49 3.78
CA LYS A 43 -13.05 -6.78 3.19
C LYS A 43 -11.96 -6.12 4.01
N ARG A 44 -10.95 -6.90 4.37
CA ARG A 44 -9.73 -6.39 5.02
C ARG A 44 -8.93 -5.56 4.03
N VAL A 45 -8.48 -4.40 4.48
CA VAL A 45 -7.69 -3.47 3.67
C VAL A 45 -6.53 -2.92 4.48
N ILE A 46 -5.50 -2.45 3.77
CA ILE A 46 -4.46 -1.60 4.35
C ILE A 46 -4.44 -0.26 3.65
N TRP A 47 -3.98 0.77 4.37
CA TRP A 47 -4.00 2.13 3.85
C TRP A 47 -2.89 3.02 4.41
N ALA A 48 -2.48 4.01 3.63
CA ALA A 48 -1.57 5.08 4.07
C ALA A 48 -1.97 6.41 3.42
N LYS A 49 -1.57 7.53 4.03
CA LYS A 49 -1.78 8.88 3.48
C LYS A 49 -0.46 9.38 2.90
N PHE A 50 -0.50 9.78 1.63
CA PHE A 50 0.66 10.36 0.94
C PHE A 50 0.41 11.84 0.68
N ASP A 51 1.41 12.68 0.96
CA ASP A 51 1.32 14.12 0.71
C ASP A 51 1.35 14.45 -0.77
N MET A 52 2.23 13.76 -1.51
CA MET A 52 2.36 13.85 -2.95
C MET A 52 2.00 12.51 -3.58
N VAL A 53 0.99 12.55 -4.44
CA VAL A 53 0.56 11.40 -5.23
C VAL A 53 0.55 11.84 -6.69
N PRO A 54 1.29 11.16 -7.58
CA PRO A 54 1.19 11.40 -9.01
C PRO A 54 -0.27 11.31 -9.47
N ARG A 55 -0.71 12.21 -10.34
CA ARG A 55 -2.05 12.11 -10.92
C ARG A 55 -2.10 10.96 -11.91
N GLY A 56 -3.23 10.26 -11.97
CA GLY A 56 -3.48 9.20 -12.95
C GLY A 56 -3.24 7.80 -12.39
N VAL A 57 -2.74 6.90 -13.24
CA VAL A 57 -2.49 5.50 -12.87
C VAL A 57 -1.17 5.43 -12.12
N VAL A 58 -1.21 4.95 -10.88
CA VAL A 58 -0.02 4.71 -10.07
C VAL A 58 0.10 3.25 -9.71
N THR A 59 1.32 2.82 -9.44
CA THR A 59 1.63 1.49 -8.92
C THR A 59 1.86 1.58 -7.42
N VAL A 60 1.05 0.87 -6.64
CA VAL A 60 1.20 0.72 -5.20
C VAL A 60 2.02 -0.52 -4.90
N TRP A 61 3.09 -0.34 -4.16
CA TRP A 61 3.98 -1.38 -3.67
C TRP A 61 3.65 -1.68 -2.21
N VAL A 62 3.69 -2.96 -1.86
CA VAL A 62 3.42 -3.44 -0.50
C VAL A 62 4.64 -4.21 -0.04
N ARG A 63 5.11 -3.90 1.17
CA ARG A 63 6.20 -4.62 1.82
C ARG A 63 5.77 -5.00 3.22
N ASP A 64 5.96 -6.26 3.57
CA ASP A 64 5.70 -6.78 4.92
C ASP A 64 6.91 -7.60 5.40
N GLY A 65 6.74 -8.33 6.51
CA GLY A 65 7.80 -9.14 7.10
C GLY A 65 8.35 -10.25 6.18
N SER A 66 7.59 -10.64 5.15
CA SER A 66 8.01 -11.63 4.14
C SER A 66 8.75 -10.99 2.94
N GLY A 67 8.84 -9.66 2.90
CA GLY A 67 9.45 -8.91 1.79
C GLY A 67 8.42 -8.17 0.94
N GLU A 68 8.75 -7.93 -0.32
CA GLU A 68 7.87 -7.21 -1.25
C GLU A 68 6.80 -8.14 -1.84
N ARG A 69 5.57 -7.67 -1.82
CA ARG A 69 4.40 -8.38 -2.34
C ARG A 69 3.98 -7.83 -3.71
N PRO A 70 3.07 -8.52 -4.43
CA PRO A 70 2.60 -8.08 -5.73
C PRO A 70 2.08 -6.64 -5.70
N ARG A 71 2.55 -5.85 -6.66
CA ARG A 71 2.16 -4.46 -6.85
C ARG A 71 0.76 -4.34 -7.46
N THR A 72 -0.01 -3.35 -7.04
CA THR A 72 -1.37 -3.09 -7.55
C THR A 72 -1.40 -1.75 -8.27
N GLN A 73 -1.96 -1.72 -9.48
CA GLN A 73 -2.24 -0.47 -10.18
C GLN A 73 -3.58 0.10 -9.73
N ILE A 74 -3.59 1.38 -9.37
CA ILE A 74 -4.82 2.09 -9.02
C ILE A 74 -4.83 3.45 -9.70
N THR A 75 -6.03 3.93 -10.01
CA THR A 75 -6.25 5.30 -10.49
C THR A 75 -6.54 6.18 -9.29
N LEU A 76 -5.77 7.27 -9.14
CA LEU A 76 -5.91 8.22 -8.04
C LEU A 76 -6.44 9.57 -8.50
#